data_AF-A0A4U8UNC8-F1
#
_entry.id   AF-A0A4U8UNC8-F1
#
_cell.length_a   1.000
_cell.length_b   1.000
_cell.length_c   1.000
_cell.angle_alpha   90.00
_cell.angle_beta   90.00
_cell.angle_gamma   90.00
#
_symmetry.space_group_name_H-M   'P 1'
#
loop_
_entity.id
_entity.type
_entity.pdbx_description
1 polymer ?
#
loop_
_entity_poly.entity_id
_entity_poly.type
_entity_poly.pdbx_seq_one_letter_code
_entity_poly.pdbx_strand_id
1 'polypeptide(L)'
;MSKLTVVILFVFLCGLVLSDPCFDCRFLVHAVKQSIKAQEDYRQTRKHITSLCRFVVHPNICQVIRSSLDVVYEKCQEQKPIRTICEEQGIC
;
A
#
# COMPACT_ATOMS: atom_id res chain seq x y z
N MET A 1 -40.38 2.00 3.35
CA MET A 1 -38.94 1.65 3.35
C MET A 1 -38.16 2.91 2.99
N SER A 2 -37.46 3.49 3.96
CA SER A 2 -36.93 4.86 3.89
C SER A 2 -35.73 4.96 2.96
N LYS A 3 -35.77 5.92 2.04
CA LYS A 3 -34.68 6.30 1.12
C LYS A 3 -33.34 6.54 1.82
N LEU A 4 -33.37 6.85 3.12
CA LEU A 4 -32.21 7.04 3.99
C LEU A 4 -31.34 5.78 4.14
N THR A 5 -31.94 4.59 4.22
CA THR A 5 -31.20 3.33 4.40
C THR A 5 -30.42 2.96 3.14
N VAL A 6 -30.95 3.30 1.96
CA VAL A 6 -30.30 3.04 0.66
C VAL A 6 -29.05 3.91 0.50
N VAL A 7 -29.10 5.18 0.91
CA VAL A 7 -27.96 6.11 0.83
C VAL A 7 -26.82 5.66 1.76
N ILE A 8 -27.13 5.24 2.98
CA ILE A 8 -26.10 4.75 3.93
C ILE A 8 -25.46 3.46 3.40
N LEU A 9 -26.24 2.54 2.83
CA LEU A 9 -25.71 1.32 2.22
C LEU A 9 -24.83 1.64 1.01
N PHE A 10 -25.22 2.60 0.18
CA PHE A 10 -24.47 3.01 -1.01
C PHE A 10 -23.16 3.73 -0.67
N VAL A 11 -23.12 4.52 0.41
CA VAL A 11 -21.88 5.13 0.90
C VAL A 11 -20.95 4.09 1.52
N PHE A 12 -21.49 3.10 2.26
CA PHE A 12 -20.69 1.98 2.77
C PHE A 12 -20.15 1.09 1.64
N LEU A 13 -20.96 0.83 0.61
CA LEU A 13 -20.55 0.07 -0.58
C LEU A 13 -19.54 0.85 -1.43
N CYS A 14 -19.71 2.16 -1.66
CA CYS A 14 -18.71 2.97 -2.36
C CYS A 14 -17.41 3.13 -1.55
N GLY A 15 -17.48 3.20 -0.22
CA GLY A 15 -16.31 3.20 0.66
C GLY A 15 -15.54 1.87 0.63
N LEU A 16 -16.22 0.75 0.34
CA LEU A 16 -15.61 -0.56 0.13
C LEU A 16 -15.04 -0.77 -1.29
N VAL A 17 -15.43 0.07 -2.27
CA VAL A 17 -15.22 -0.19 -3.71
C VAL A 17 -14.01 0.53 -4.34
N LEU A 18 -13.28 1.39 -3.61
CA LEU A 18 -12.23 2.23 -4.22
C LEU A 18 -10.80 2.02 -3.69
N SER A 19 -10.54 1.00 -2.87
CA SER A 19 -9.17 0.59 -2.55
C SER A 19 -8.80 -0.60 -3.43
N ASP A 20 -8.34 -0.32 -4.65
CA ASP A 20 -7.68 -1.32 -5.47
C ASP A 20 -6.43 -1.80 -4.71
N PRO A 21 -6.37 -3.06 -4.25
CA PRO A 21 -5.24 -3.57 -3.47
C PRO A 21 -3.92 -3.46 -4.25
N CYS A 22 -4.00 -3.57 -5.58
CA CYS A 22 -2.86 -3.40 -6.46
C CYS A 22 -2.41 -1.93 -6.52
N PHE A 23 -3.34 -0.98 -6.45
CA PHE A 23 -3.00 0.45 -6.33
C PHE A 23 -2.29 0.74 -5.01
N ASP A 24 -2.83 0.24 -3.89
CA ASP A 24 -2.26 0.40 -2.55
C ASP A 24 -0.83 -0.17 -2.46
N CYS A 25 -0.61 -1.36 -3.04
CA CYS A 25 0.74 -1.92 -3.11
C CYS A 25 1.66 -1.05 -3.95
N ARG A 26 1.24 -0.65 -5.15
CA ARG A 26 2.06 0.19 -6.04
C ARG A 26 2.43 1.50 -5.36
N PHE A 27 1.50 2.10 -4.62
CA PHE A 27 1.73 3.32 -3.85
C PHE A 27 2.80 3.11 -2.77
N LEU A 28 2.71 2.05 -1.96
CA LEU A 28 3.69 1.77 -0.92
C LEU A 28 5.07 1.43 -1.50
N VAL A 29 5.14 0.57 -2.51
CA VAL A 29 6.41 0.20 -3.16
C VAL A 29 7.04 1.42 -3.85
N HIS A 30 6.24 2.30 -4.45
CA HIS A 30 6.73 3.57 -4.97
C HIS A 30 7.31 4.46 -3.87
N ALA A 31 6.66 4.56 -2.72
CA ALA A 31 7.19 5.30 -1.57
C ALA A 31 8.54 4.73 -1.09
N VAL A 32 8.67 3.39 -1.02
CA VAL A 32 9.97 2.74 -0.71
C VAL A 32 11.04 3.12 -1.72
N LYS A 33 10.74 3.09 -3.03
CA LYS A 33 11.69 3.52 -4.07
C LYS A 33 12.10 4.97 -3.92
N GLN A 34 11.17 5.86 -3.59
CA GLN A 34 11.48 7.28 -3.38
C GLN A 34 12.39 7.47 -2.17
N SER A 35 12.14 6.77 -1.06
CA SER A 35 13.03 6.77 0.10
C SER A 35 14.45 6.30 -0.24
N ILE A 36 14.59 5.22 -1.01
CA ILE A 36 15.90 4.73 -1.46
C ILE A 36 16.60 5.76 -2.36
N LYS A 37 15.86 6.38 -3.27
CA LYS A 37 16.39 7.43 -4.16
C LYS A 37 16.81 8.68 -3.38
N ALA A 38 16.10 9.01 -2.31
CA ALA A 38 16.43 10.07 -1.37
C ALA A 38 17.58 9.68 -0.40
N GLN A 39 18.15 8.47 -0.53
CA GLN A 39 19.19 7.93 0.35
C GLN A 39 18.76 7.91 1.82
N GLU A 40 17.46 7.73 2.09
CA GLU A 40 16.97 7.53 3.44
C GLU A 40 17.44 6.18 3.98
N ASP A 41 17.83 6.16 5.26
CA ASP A 41 18.13 4.91 5.94
C ASP A 41 16.89 4.01 5.99
N TYR A 42 17.10 2.69 5.95
CA TYR A 42 16.04 1.68 6.08
C TYR A 42 15.10 1.95 7.27
N ARG A 43 15.66 2.41 8.41
CA ARG A 43 14.88 2.75 9.60
C ARG A 43 13.92 3.93 9.38
N GLN A 44 14.32 4.93 8.58
CA GLN A 44 13.48 6.06 8.22
C GLN A 44 12.40 5.62 7.23
N THR A 45 12.76 4.85 6.21
CA THR A 45 11.81 4.28 5.24
C THR A 45 10.73 3.46 5.97
N ARG A 46 11.11 2.60 6.91
CA ARG A 46 10.15 1.81 7.69
C ARG A 46 9.17 2.66 8.50
N LYS A 47 9.64 3.77 9.08
CA LYS A 47 8.76 4.73 9.78
C LYS A 47 7.83 5.43 8.79
N HIS A 48 8.34 5.84 7.63
CA HIS A 48 7.58 6.50 6.58
C HIS A 48 6.44 5.59 6.07
N ILE A 49 6.76 4.36 5.68
CA ILE A 49 5.78 3.34 5.25
C ILE A 49 4.76 3.06 6.35
N THR A 50 5.20 2.93 7.61
CA THR A 50 4.30 2.75 8.76
C THR A 50 3.32 3.92 8.92
N SER A 51 3.75 5.15 8.61
CA SER A 51 2.88 6.33 8.64
C SER A 51 1.84 6.26 7.52
N LEU A 52 2.28 6.06 6.27
CA LEU A 52 1.38 5.97 5.11
C LEU A 52 0.32 4.87 5.28
N CYS A 53 0.74 3.73 5.81
CA CYS A 53 -0.10 2.62 6.21
C CYS A 53 -1.27 2.96 7.13
N ARG A 54 -1.16 3.99 7.99
CA ARG A 54 -2.21 4.36 8.95
C ARG A 54 -3.26 5.29 8.35
N PHE A 55 -2.89 6.05 7.32
CA PHE A 55 -3.70 7.17 6.84
C PHE A 55 -4.24 6.97 5.43
N VAL A 56 -3.56 6.17 4.59
CA VAL A 56 -3.79 6.16 3.14
C VAL A 56 -4.15 4.77 2.62
N VAL A 57 -3.56 3.72 3.20
CA VAL A 57 -3.58 2.37 2.62
C VAL A 57 -4.47 1.42 3.41
N HIS A 58 -5.14 0.50 2.72
CA HIS A 58 -5.95 -0.52 3.35
C HIS A 58 -5.13 -1.37 4.34
N PRO A 59 -5.63 -1.64 5.56
CA PRO A 59 -4.86 -2.28 6.64
C PRO A 59 -4.27 -3.64 6.27
N ASN A 60 -4.99 -4.43 5.46
CA ASN A 60 -4.51 -5.72 4.98
C ASN A 60 -3.28 -5.59 4.08
N ILE A 61 -3.30 -4.64 3.13
CA ILE A 61 -2.18 -4.40 2.21
C ILE A 61 -0.98 -3.87 2.97
N CYS A 62 -1.24 -2.95 3.90
CA CYS A 62 -0.21 -2.46 4.80
C CYS A 62 0.45 -3.60 5.60
N GLN A 63 -0.34 -4.54 6.14
CA GLN A 63 0.20 -5.66 6.91
C GLN A 63 1.12 -6.53 6.06
N VAL A 64 0.71 -6.87 4.83
CA VAL A 64 1.52 -7.65 3.89
C VAL A 64 2.84 -6.93 3.63
N ILE A 65 2.81 -5.68 3.15
CA ILE A 65 4.02 -4.92 2.82
C ILE A 65 4.91 -4.67 4.03
N ARG A 66 4.34 -4.46 5.23
CA ARG A 66 5.16 -4.30 6.45
C ARG A 66 5.83 -5.59 6.88
N SER A 67 5.17 -6.72 6.70
CA SER A 67 5.73 -8.04 7.04
C SER A 67 6.84 -8.45 6.08
N SER A 68 6.79 -7.99 4.84
CA SER A 68 7.77 -8.27 3.80
C SER A 68 8.60 -7.03 3.41
N LEU A 69 8.69 -6.03 4.28
CA LEU A 69 9.32 -4.74 3.94
C LEU A 69 10.81 -4.91 3.58
N ASP A 70 11.51 -5.82 4.25
CA ASP A 70 12.93 -6.12 3.95
C ASP A 70 13.07 -6.60 2.49
N VAL A 71 12.22 -7.54 2.08
CA VAL A 71 12.20 -8.12 0.73
C VAL A 71 11.80 -7.07 -0.31
N VAL A 72 10.78 -6.24 0.00
CA VAL A 72 10.35 -5.15 -0.88
C VAL A 72 11.47 -4.12 -1.04
N TYR A 73 12.18 -3.78 0.03
CA TYR A 73 13.28 -2.83 0.03
C TYR A 73 14.45 -3.33 -0.83
N GLU A 74 14.87 -4.59 -0.65
CA GLU A 74 15.91 -5.22 -1.45
C GLU A 74 15.55 -5.23 -2.95
N LYS A 75 14.33 -5.68 -3.29
CA LYS A 75 13.85 -5.67 -4.69
C LYS A 75 13.78 -4.26 -5.29
N CYS A 76 13.48 -3.25 -4.47
CA CYS A 76 13.52 -1.86 -4.90
C CYS A 76 14.96 -1.38 -5.14
N GLN A 77 15.94 -1.83 -4.37
CA GLN A 77 17.36 -1.56 -4.60
C GLN A 77 17.88 -2.24 -5.88
N GLU A 78 17.40 -3.46 -6.17
CA GLU A 78 17.63 -4.16 -7.44
C GLU A 78 16.94 -3.49 -8.65
N GLN A 79 16.24 -2.36 -8.43
CA GLN A 79 15.51 -1.61 -9.45
C GLN A 79 14.39 -2.41 -10.14
N LYS A 80 13.87 -3.48 -9.51
CA LYS A 80 12.78 -4.29 -10.08
C LYS A 80 11.52 -3.43 -10.37
N PRO A 81 10.72 -3.77 -11.40
CA PRO A 81 9.49 -3.05 -11.70
C PRO A 81 8.51 -3.11 -10.52
N ILE A 82 7.86 -1.98 -10.21
CA ILE A 82 6.93 -1.87 -9.07
C ILE A 82 5.80 -2.91 -9.18
N ARG A 83 5.28 -3.09 -10.40
CA ARG A 83 4.24 -4.08 -10.69
C ARG A 83 4.68 -5.50 -10.33
N THR A 84 5.88 -5.91 -10.75
CA THR A 84 6.45 -7.22 -10.45
C THR A 84 6.64 -7.44 -8.95
N ILE A 85 7.08 -6.41 -8.22
CA ILE A 85 7.21 -6.50 -6.75
C ILE A 85 5.84 -6.77 -6.13
N CYS A 86 4.79 -6.08 -6.55
CA CYS A 86 3.44 -6.30 -6.06
C CYS A 86 2.81 -7.64 -6.45
N GLU A 87 3.13 -8.15 -7.65
CA GLU A 87 2.76 -9.49 -8.11
C GLU A 87 3.45 -10.58 -7.27
N GLU A 88 4.74 -10.41 -6.96
CA GLU A 88 5.49 -11.32 -6.08
C GLU A 88 5.02 -11.27 -4.61
N GLN A 89 4.29 -10.24 -4.19
CA GLN A 89 3.62 -10.18 -2.89
C GLN A 89 2.22 -10.83 -2.90
N GLY A 90 1.72 -11.25 -4.08
CA GLY A 90 0.37 -11.80 -4.24
C GLY A 90 -0.73 -10.77 -4.01
N ILE A 91 -0.45 -9.48 -4.27
CA ILE A 91 -1.41 -8.38 -4.09
C ILE A 91 -2.00 -7.95 -5.44
N CYS A 92 -1.10 -7.80 -6.42
CA CYS A 92 -1.42 -7.85 -7.84
C CYS A 92 -1.11 -9.28 -8.34
#